data_AF-A0A4Q2KSE6-F1
#
_entry.id   AF-A0A4Q2KSE6-F1
#
_cell.length_a   1.000
_cell.length_b   1.000
_cell.length_c   1.000
_cell.angle_alpha   90.00
_cell.angle_beta   90.00
_cell.angle_gamma   90.00
#
_symmetry.space_group_name_H-M   'P 1'
#
loop_
_entity.id
_entity.type
_entity.pdbx_description
1 polymer ?
#
loop_
_entity_poly.entity_id
_entity_poly.type
_entity_poly.pdbx_seq_one_letter_code
_entity_poly.pdbx_strand_id
1 'polypeptide(L)'
;MREIIALDAVANGVPEVVSGGDDALDAHVRWVHVSDSAGVARLLDGGELLLSTGSGWPTEPAELEAFIAGLVEAGLSGLVLELGVHYRYVPAVVEAAARAHGLALIALHREVKFVALTEAVHSRIISEQTTALRARDEVRARFTALSLRGSPADFIVQQLAQTLGTAVVLENLAHEVVAADAPSPAEEELFTNWEARSRLAHRHDEERRRRGLPAPADELLIVPVEARGIRWGHLIALPGPAHPAGRTSVLEQGAIALALGRLADGDADEWVRIGRQRLVEALLSGRFAGLPGAAARL
;
A
#
# COMPACT_ATOMS: atom_id res chain seq x y z
N MET A 1 -0.74 -11.43 -17.07
CA MET A 1 -0.59 -10.62 -18.30
C MET A 1 -1.50 -9.39 -18.31
N ARG A 2 -2.77 -9.48 -17.88
CA ARG A 2 -3.73 -8.34 -17.87
C ARG A 2 -3.20 -7.05 -17.26
N GLU A 3 -2.54 -7.16 -16.11
CA GLU A 3 -2.00 -6.00 -15.40
C GLU A 3 -0.91 -5.28 -16.19
N ILE A 4 -0.13 -6.01 -16.99
CA ILE A 4 0.91 -5.43 -17.85
C ILE A 4 0.26 -4.67 -19.01
N ILE A 5 -0.77 -5.24 -19.64
CA ILE A 5 -1.50 -4.59 -20.73
C ILE A 5 -2.12 -3.26 -20.26
N ALA A 6 -2.52 -3.19 -19.00
CA ALA A 6 -3.11 -2.00 -18.39
C ALA A 6 -2.08 -0.91 -18.01
N LEU A 7 -0.76 -1.17 -18.08
CA LEU A 7 0.26 -0.15 -17.79
C LEU A 7 0.22 0.95 -18.84
N ASP A 8 0.33 2.21 -18.43
CA ASP A 8 0.33 3.37 -19.34
C ASP A 8 1.35 3.22 -20.47
N ALA A 9 2.54 2.67 -20.18
CA ALA A 9 3.58 2.43 -21.17
C ALA A 9 3.15 1.46 -22.30
N VAL A 10 2.28 0.49 -21.99
CA VAL A 10 1.72 -0.46 -22.96
C VAL A 10 0.46 0.12 -23.61
N ALA A 11 -0.43 0.73 -22.81
CA ALA A 11 -1.66 1.36 -23.28
C ALA A 11 -1.40 2.47 -24.33
N ASN A 12 -0.29 3.20 -24.19
CA ASN A 12 0.15 4.19 -25.16
C ASN A 12 0.42 3.61 -26.56
N GLY A 13 0.75 2.31 -26.64
CA GLY A 13 0.91 1.56 -27.89
C GLY A 13 -0.40 1.10 -28.52
N VAL A 14 -1.55 1.42 -27.90
CA VAL A 14 -2.90 0.99 -28.32
C VAL A 14 -2.93 -0.53 -28.48
N PRO A 15 -2.85 -1.28 -27.37
CA PRO A 15 -2.76 -2.74 -27.41
C PRO A 15 -4.08 -3.37 -27.83
N GLU A 16 -4.02 -4.32 -28.75
CA GLU A 16 -5.10 -5.22 -29.12
C GLU A 16 -4.74 -6.65 -28.71
N VAL A 17 -5.61 -7.33 -27.96
CA VAL A 17 -5.46 -8.75 -27.68
C VAL A 17 -5.98 -9.55 -28.87
N VAL A 18 -5.07 -10.14 -29.64
CA VAL A 18 -5.34 -10.84 -30.90
C VAL A 18 -5.68 -12.31 -30.65
N SER A 19 -4.98 -12.92 -29.69
CA SER A 19 -5.26 -14.28 -29.24
C SER A 19 -4.81 -14.50 -27.78
N GLY A 20 -5.22 -15.63 -27.21
CA GLY A 20 -5.08 -15.94 -25.78
C GLY A 20 -6.44 -15.91 -25.09
N GLY A 21 -6.83 -17.05 -24.51
CA GLY A 21 -8.00 -17.12 -23.64
C GLY A 21 -7.74 -16.50 -22.27
N ASP A 22 -8.71 -16.59 -21.38
CA ASP A 22 -8.59 -16.02 -20.02
C ASP A 22 -7.36 -16.55 -19.28
N ASP A 23 -7.07 -17.85 -19.39
CA ASP A 23 -5.89 -18.49 -18.77
C ASP A 23 -4.56 -17.87 -19.24
N ALA A 24 -4.45 -17.54 -20.53
CA ALA A 24 -3.24 -16.92 -21.09
C ALA A 24 -3.08 -15.46 -20.65
N LEU A 25 -4.21 -14.75 -20.46
CA LEU A 25 -4.20 -13.38 -19.95
C LEU A 25 -3.95 -13.31 -18.42
N ASP A 26 -4.26 -14.38 -17.71
CA ASP A 26 -4.01 -14.51 -16.28
C ASP A 26 -2.61 -15.10 -15.98
N ALA A 27 -1.90 -15.58 -17.01
CA ALA A 27 -0.53 -16.08 -16.88
C ALA A 27 0.41 -15.06 -16.20
N HIS A 28 1.22 -15.55 -15.26
CA HIS A 28 2.21 -14.74 -14.54
C HIS A 28 3.41 -14.45 -15.43
N VAL A 29 3.73 -13.17 -15.61
CA VAL A 29 4.88 -12.73 -16.41
C VAL A 29 6.03 -12.40 -15.46
N ARG A 30 7.10 -13.19 -15.52
CA ARG A 30 8.26 -13.04 -14.62
C ARG A 30 9.27 -12.00 -15.11
N TRP A 31 9.29 -11.74 -16.42
CA TRP A 31 10.29 -10.91 -17.08
C TRP A 31 9.81 -10.47 -18.47
N VAL A 32 10.45 -9.44 -19.02
CA VAL A 32 10.23 -8.98 -20.40
C VAL A 32 11.54 -9.05 -21.18
N HIS A 33 11.49 -9.65 -22.36
CA HIS A 33 12.61 -9.76 -23.28
C HIS A 33 12.29 -9.06 -24.59
N VAL A 34 13.28 -8.39 -25.19
CA VAL A 34 13.15 -7.72 -26.50
C VAL A 34 14.03 -8.45 -27.50
N SER A 35 13.45 -8.97 -28.57
CA SER A 35 14.23 -9.62 -29.64
C SER A 35 13.42 -9.79 -30.91
N ASP A 36 14.09 -9.58 -32.05
CA ASP A 36 13.58 -9.92 -33.38
C ASP A 36 14.28 -11.16 -33.97
N SER A 37 15.11 -11.85 -33.20
CA SER A 37 15.86 -13.01 -33.69
C SER A 37 14.95 -14.22 -33.90
N ALA A 38 14.98 -14.80 -35.10
CA ALA A 38 14.32 -16.08 -35.40
C ALA A 38 14.77 -17.23 -34.48
N GLY A 39 15.93 -17.10 -33.81
CA GLY A 39 16.47 -18.10 -32.88
C GLY A 39 16.23 -17.81 -31.39
N VAL A 40 15.40 -16.83 -31.05
CA VAL A 40 15.24 -16.35 -29.65
C VAL A 40 14.73 -17.42 -28.69
N ALA A 41 13.93 -18.39 -29.16
CA ALA A 41 13.37 -19.45 -28.30
C ALA A 41 14.43 -20.19 -27.46
N ARG A 42 15.65 -20.36 -27.98
CA ARG A 42 16.76 -21.04 -27.28
C ARG A 42 17.39 -20.23 -26.14
N LEU A 43 17.03 -18.95 -26.03
CA LEU A 43 17.58 -18.00 -25.07
C LEU A 43 16.57 -17.64 -23.97
N LEU A 44 15.40 -18.27 -23.97
CA LEU A 44 14.34 -18.06 -22.99
C LEU A 44 14.38 -19.16 -21.92
N ASP A 45 14.09 -18.79 -20.68
CA ASP A 45 14.01 -19.69 -19.53
C ASP A 45 12.56 -20.02 -19.14
N GLY A 46 11.57 -19.49 -19.87
CA GLY A 46 10.14 -19.65 -19.64
C GLY A 46 9.59 -18.64 -18.63
N GLY A 47 8.34 -18.21 -18.85
CA GLY A 47 7.65 -17.19 -18.06
C GLY A 47 7.82 -15.76 -18.58
N GLU A 48 8.57 -15.56 -19.67
CA GLU A 48 8.83 -14.25 -20.24
C GLU A 48 7.69 -13.74 -21.14
N LEU A 49 7.57 -12.42 -21.20
CA LEU A 49 6.85 -11.72 -22.26
C LEU A 49 7.86 -11.23 -23.31
N LEU A 50 7.68 -11.65 -24.56
CA LEU A 50 8.54 -11.23 -25.67
C LEU A 50 7.96 -9.98 -26.34
N LEU A 51 8.77 -8.93 -26.50
CA LEU A 51 8.47 -7.78 -27.35
C LEU A 51 9.28 -7.90 -28.64
N SER A 52 8.61 -7.70 -29.77
CA SER A 52 9.23 -7.82 -31.09
C SER A 52 8.58 -6.87 -32.09
N THR A 53 9.36 -6.40 -33.07
CA THR A 53 8.86 -5.75 -34.29
C THR A 53 8.68 -6.75 -35.43
N GLY A 54 9.15 -7.99 -35.23
CA GLY A 54 9.13 -9.08 -36.21
C GLY A 54 10.20 -8.98 -37.29
N SER A 55 11.06 -7.96 -37.27
CA SER A 55 11.96 -7.61 -38.40
C SER A 55 12.95 -8.70 -38.83
N GLY A 56 13.33 -9.59 -37.91
CA GLY A 56 14.25 -10.70 -38.16
C GLY A 56 13.58 -12.08 -38.15
N TRP A 57 12.25 -12.14 -38.21
CA TRP A 57 11.52 -13.40 -38.26
C TRP A 57 11.64 -14.08 -39.64
N PRO A 58 11.44 -15.40 -39.72
CA PRO A 58 11.30 -16.08 -40.99
C PRO A 58 10.14 -15.49 -41.81
N THR A 59 10.23 -15.59 -43.14
CA THR A 59 9.18 -15.10 -44.06
C THR A 59 8.27 -16.21 -44.56
N GLU A 60 8.76 -17.46 -44.59
CA GLU A 60 7.98 -18.60 -45.05
C GLU A 60 6.93 -19.01 -44.00
N PRO A 61 5.64 -19.20 -44.37
CA PRO A 61 4.58 -19.48 -43.40
C PRO A 61 4.85 -20.67 -42.49
N ALA A 62 5.39 -21.77 -43.03
CA ALA A 62 5.70 -22.96 -42.24
C ALA A 62 6.81 -22.71 -41.22
N GLU A 63 7.78 -21.85 -41.55
CA GLU A 63 8.87 -21.48 -40.63
C GLU A 63 8.38 -20.50 -39.55
N LEU A 64 7.45 -19.60 -39.88
CA LEU A 64 6.78 -18.73 -38.91
C LEU A 64 5.93 -19.53 -37.92
N GLU A 65 5.18 -20.52 -38.40
CA GLU A 65 4.41 -21.43 -37.54
C GLU A 65 5.34 -22.19 -36.59
N ALA A 66 6.43 -22.77 -37.11
CA ALA A 66 7.43 -23.45 -36.30
C ALA A 66 8.12 -22.52 -35.30
N PHE A 67 8.35 -21.25 -35.67
CA PHE A 67 8.89 -20.24 -34.78
C PHE A 67 7.95 -19.97 -33.59
N ILE A 68 6.65 -19.75 -33.84
CA ILE A 68 5.67 -19.54 -32.76
C ILE A 68 5.55 -20.79 -31.88
N ALA A 69 5.52 -21.99 -32.47
CA ALA A 69 5.52 -23.24 -31.70
C ALA A 69 6.75 -23.34 -30.79
N GLY A 70 7.94 -23.00 -31.30
CA GLY A 70 9.18 -23.00 -30.51
C GLY A 70 9.16 -22.00 -29.34
N LEU A 71 8.52 -20.83 -29.50
CA LEU A 71 8.32 -19.89 -28.39
C LEU A 71 7.41 -20.47 -27.30
N VAL A 72 6.35 -21.16 -27.69
CA VAL A 72 5.43 -21.81 -26.77
C VAL A 72 6.13 -22.95 -26.02
N GLU A 73 6.90 -23.78 -26.73
CA GLU A 73 7.69 -24.86 -26.13
C GLU A 73 8.72 -24.34 -25.12
N ALA A 74 9.28 -23.15 -25.37
CA ALA A 74 10.18 -22.47 -24.42
C ALA A 74 9.45 -21.89 -23.19
N GLY A 75 8.12 -22.01 -23.10
CA GLY A 75 7.33 -21.56 -21.95
C GLY A 75 7.02 -20.06 -21.94
N LEU A 76 6.97 -19.43 -23.12
CA LEU A 76 6.66 -18.00 -23.23
C LEU A 76 5.26 -17.68 -22.68
N SER A 77 5.16 -16.67 -21.82
CA SER A 77 3.87 -16.23 -21.24
C SER A 77 3.05 -15.38 -22.20
N GLY A 78 3.69 -14.74 -23.17
CA GLY A 78 3.01 -14.05 -24.26
C GLY A 78 3.96 -13.33 -25.20
N LEU A 79 3.41 -12.89 -26.32
CA LEU A 79 4.10 -12.19 -27.39
C LEU A 79 3.40 -10.86 -27.63
N VAL A 80 4.17 -9.78 -27.59
CA VAL A 80 3.75 -8.44 -28.01
C VAL A 80 4.45 -8.12 -29.32
N LEU A 81 3.66 -7.97 -30.38
CA LEU A 81 4.12 -7.59 -31.71
C LEU A 81 3.80 -6.11 -31.95
N GLU A 82 4.83 -5.29 -32.14
CA GLU A 82 4.65 -3.91 -32.60
C GLU A 82 4.35 -3.90 -34.10
N LEU A 83 3.21 -3.32 -34.46
CA LEU A 83 2.82 -3.08 -35.85
C LEU A 83 3.31 -1.72 -36.31
N GLY A 84 3.73 -1.63 -37.57
CA GLY A 84 4.24 -0.41 -38.15
C GLY A 84 5.17 -0.70 -39.33
N VAL A 85 6.47 -0.53 -39.11
CA VAL A 85 7.49 -0.53 -40.18
C VAL A 85 7.61 -1.88 -40.87
N HIS A 86 7.65 -2.97 -40.12
CA HIS A 86 7.84 -4.31 -40.69
C HIS A 86 6.51 -5.01 -40.99
N TYR A 87 5.67 -5.20 -39.98
CA TYR A 87 4.32 -5.75 -40.14
C TYR A 87 3.27 -4.65 -39.99
N ARG A 88 2.47 -4.44 -41.03
CA ARG A 88 1.31 -3.52 -40.96
C ARG A 88 0.11 -4.14 -40.23
N TYR A 89 0.00 -5.46 -40.30
CA TYR A 89 -1.03 -6.27 -39.66
C TYR A 89 -0.37 -7.54 -39.13
N VAL A 90 -0.97 -8.16 -38.12
CA VAL A 90 -0.51 -9.45 -37.62
C VAL A 90 -0.61 -10.50 -38.75
N PRO A 91 0.47 -11.24 -39.06
CA PRO A 91 0.39 -12.31 -40.05
C PRO A 91 -0.62 -13.38 -39.63
N ALA A 92 -1.51 -13.77 -40.55
CA ALA A 92 -2.57 -14.75 -40.26
C ALA A 92 -2.03 -16.09 -39.73
N VAL A 93 -0.85 -16.51 -40.20
CA VAL A 93 -0.17 -17.71 -39.70
C VAL A 93 0.27 -17.59 -38.24
N VAL A 94 0.75 -16.42 -37.83
CA VAL A 94 1.16 -16.15 -36.44
C VAL A 94 -0.06 -16.12 -35.53
N GLU A 95 -1.13 -15.46 -35.95
CA GLU A 95 -2.39 -15.45 -35.23
C GLU A 95 -2.98 -16.85 -35.06
N ALA A 96 -3.01 -17.64 -36.14
CA ALA A 96 -3.54 -19.00 -36.12
C ALA A 96 -2.72 -19.91 -35.19
N ALA A 97 -1.38 -19.84 -35.28
CA ALA A 97 -0.48 -20.61 -34.42
C ALA A 97 -0.64 -20.20 -32.94
N ALA A 98 -0.62 -18.90 -32.65
CA ALA A 98 -0.79 -18.40 -31.27
C ALA A 98 -2.13 -18.86 -30.67
N ARG A 99 -3.21 -18.80 -31.45
CA ARG A 99 -4.54 -19.29 -31.03
C ARG A 99 -4.55 -20.80 -30.80
N ALA A 100 -3.96 -21.59 -31.70
CA ALA A 100 -3.91 -23.04 -31.59
C ALA A 100 -3.15 -23.51 -30.33
N HIS A 101 -2.12 -22.75 -29.94
CA HIS A 101 -1.29 -23.04 -28.78
C HIS A 101 -1.72 -22.30 -27.50
N GLY A 102 -2.78 -21.49 -27.55
CA GLY A 102 -3.25 -20.71 -26.40
C GLY A 102 -2.28 -19.62 -25.94
N LEU A 103 -1.35 -19.17 -26.80
CA LEU A 103 -0.40 -18.11 -26.50
C LEU A 103 -1.12 -16.75 -26.47
N ALA A 104 -0.87 -15.94 -25.45
CA ALA A 104 -1.31 -14.56 -25.43
C ALA A 104 -0.55 -13.75 -26.49
N LEU A 105 -1.25 -13.32 -27.54
CA LEU A 105 -0.70 -12.47 -28.60
C LEU A 105 -1.33 -11.08 -28.52
N ILE A 106 -0.50 -10.06 -28.36
CA ILE A 106 -0.90 -8.67 -28.27
C ILE A 106 -0.27 -7.92 -29.44
N ALA A 107 -1.07 -7.17 -30.21
CA ALA A 107 -0.58 -6.24 -31.22
C ALA A 107 -0.54 -4.83 -30.63
N LEU A 108 0.56 -4.10 -30.84
CA LEU A 108 0.62 -2.65 -30.58
C LEU A 108 0.43 -1.91 -31.90
N HIS A 109 -0.62 -1.11 -32.01
CA HIS A 109 -0.96 -0.34 -33.21
C HIS A 109 -0.21 0.99 -33.32
N ARG A 110 0.57 1.34 -32.30
CA ARG A 110 1.40 2.53 -32.27
C ARG A 110 2.79 2.20 -31.75
N GLU A 111 3.79 2.76 -32.42
CA GLU A 111 5.19 2.65 -32.03
C GLU A 111 5.39 3.12 -30.58
N VAL A 112 6.04 2.28 -29.79
CA VAL A 112 6.40 2.58 -28.40
C VAL A 112 7.88 2.35 -28.19
N LYS A 113 8.46 3.16 -27.30
CA LYS A 113 9.83 2.91 -26.87
C LYS A 113 9.85 1.64 -26.03
N PHE A 114 10.33 0.53 -26.59
CA PHE A 114 10.47 -0.73 -25.84
C PHE A 114 11.28 -0.55 -24.56
N VAL A 115 12.26 0.36 -24.51
CA VAL A 115 12.95 0.71 -23.25
C VAL A 115 11.99 1.19 -22.16
N ALA A 116 11.06 2.09 -22.49
CA ALA A 116 10.08 2.60 -21.52
C ALA A 116 9.08 1.51 -21.12
N LEU A 117 8.72 0.63 -22.05
CA LEU A 117 7.86 -0.53 -21.77
C LEU A 117 8.57 -1.50 -20.82
N THR A 118 9.80 -1.90 -21.13
CA THR A 118 10.59 -2.81 -20.30
C THR A 118 10.83 -2.22 -18.91
N GLU A 119 11.15 -0.93 -18.80
CA GLU A 119 11.33 -0.25 -17.50
C GLU A 119 10.04 -0.28 -16.68
N ALA A 120 8.89 0.02 -17.29
CA ALA A 120 7.60 0.00 -16.60
C ALA A 120 7.23 -1.40 -16.11
N VAL A 121 7.40 -2.41 -16.95
CA VAL A 121 7.08 -3.80 -16.59
C VAL A 121 8.06 -4.36 -15.56
N HIS A 122 9.37 -4.17 -15.75
CA HIS A 122 10.36 -4.59 -14.75
C HIS A 122 10.15 -3.88 -13.42
N SER A 123 9.86 -2.58 -13.41
CA SER A 123 9.52 -1.83 -12.20
C SER A 123 8.29 -2.42 -11.50
N ARG A 124 7.27 -2.80 -12.28
CA ARG A 124 6.06 -3.44 -11.75
C ARG A 124 6.39 -4.78 -11.11
N ILE A 125 7.07 -5.68 -11.82
CA ILE A 125 7.49 -7.00 -11.34
C ILE A 125 8.33 -6.87 -10.06
N ILE A 126 9.29 -5.94 -10.01
CA ILE A 126 10.13 -5.70 -8.83
C ILE A 126 9.33 -5.10 -7.67
N SER A 127 8.36 -4.23 -7.96
CA SER A 127 7.57 -3.54 -6.93
C SER A 127 6.62 -4.45 -6.15
N GLU A 128 6.30 -5.65 -6.66
CA GLU A 128 5.45 -6.64 -5.96
C GLU A 128 6.07 -7.20 -4.67
N GLN A 129 7.39 -7.10 -4.50
CA GLN A 129 8.07 -7.66 -3.32
C GLN A 129 8.27 -6.68 -2.15
N THR A 130 7.87 -5.40 -2.27
CA THR A 130 8.33 -4.35 -1.32
C THR A 130 7.26 -3.40 -0.80
N THR A 131 5.97 -3.63 -1.06
CA THR A 131 4.91 -2.70 -0.62
C THR A 131 4.83 -2.56 0.91
N ALA A 132 4.89 -3.66 1.67
CA ALA A 132 4.83 -3.61 3.14
C ALA A 132 6.07 -2.95 3.76
N LEU A 133 7.26 -3.22 3.22
CA LEU A 133 8.52 -2.62 3.69
C LEU A 133 8.54 -1.11 3.41
N ARG A 134 8.19 -0.70 2.18
CA ARG A 134 8.09 0.72 1.82
C ARG A 134 7.07 1.45 2.67
N ALA A 135 5.91 0.85 2.92
CA ALA A 135 4.90 1.44 3.78
C ALA A 135 5.41 1.63 5.23
N ARG A 136 6.20 0.68 5.76
CA ARG A 136 6.83 0.83 7.08
C ARG A 136 7.86 1.96 7.11
N ASP A 137 8.71 2.04 6.09
CA ASP A 137 9.73 3.09 5.99
C ASP A 137 9.09 4.47 5.85
N GLU A 138 8.03 4.60 5.06
CA GLU A 138 7.29 5.85 4.89
C GLU A 138 6.66 6.33 6.20
N VAL A 139 5.97 5.41 6.91
CA VAL A 139 5.35 5.70 8.22
C VAL A 139 6.41 6.15 9.22
N ARG A 140 7.52 5.41 9.33
CA ARG A 140 8.63 5.76 10.21
C ARG A 140 9.21 7.13 9.88
N ALA A 141 9.50 7.39 8.60
CA ALA A 141 10.06 8.67 8.16
C ALA A 141 9.12 9.85 8.49
N ARG A 142 7.82 9.68 8.26
CA ARG A 142 6.79 10.70 8.56
C ARG A 142 6.77 11.05 10.05
N PHE A 143 6.63 10.07 10.94
CA PHE A 143 6.53 10.33 12.38
C PHE A 143 7.86 10.80 12.98
N THR A 144 9.00 10.32 12.47
CA THR A 144 10.32 10.87 12.83
C THR A 144 10.41 12.36 12.47
N ALA A 145 9.95 12.76 11.29
CA ALA A 145 9.96 14.16 10.88
C ALA A 145 9.04 15.02 11.76
N LEU A 146 7.88 14.52 12.18
CA LEU A 146 6.99 15.21 13.11
C LEU A 146 7.66 15.45 14.47
N SER A 147 8.37 14.45 15.00
CA SER A 147 9.14 14.59 16.25
C SER A 147 10.25 15.62 16.14
N LEU A 148 11.05 15.56 15.07
CA LEU A 148 12.17 16.47 14.87
C LEU A 148 11.73 17.92 14.70
N ARG A 149 10.50 18.16 14.25
CA ARG A 149 9.89 19.49 14.15
C ARG A 149 9.30 20.00 15.47
N GLY A 150 9.23 19.18 16.52
CA GLY A 150 8.51 19.51 17.75
C GLY A 150 7.00 19.66 17.51
N SER A 151 6.42 18.80 16.68
CA SER A 151 4.99 18.89 16.36
C SER A 151 4.15 18.64 17.62
N PRO A 152 3.06 19.41 17.84
CA PRO A 152 2.24 19.24 19.03
C PRO A 152 1.49 17.90 18.99
N ALA A 153 1.13 17.40 20.18
CA ALA A 153 0.60 16.05 20.34
C ALA A 153 -0.71 15.80 19.60
N ASP A 154 -1.58 16.80 19.55
CA ASP A 154 -2.85 16.74 18.83
C ASP A 154 -2.65 16.60 17.32
N PHE A 155 -1.66 17.29 16.76
CA PHE A 155 -1.32 17.16 15.34
C PHE A 155 -0.78 15.76 15.04
N ILE A 156 0.05 15.19 15.94
CA ILE A 156 0.53 13.81 15.78
C ILE A 156 -0.65 12.82 15.81
N VAL A 157 -1.60 13.00 16.72
CA VAL A 157 -2.83 12.18 16.82
C VAL A 157 -3.68 12.30 15.55
N GLN A 158 -3.86 13.51 15.03
CA GLN A 158 -4.56 13.73 13.76
C GLN A 158 -3.88 13.00 12.59
N GLN A 159 -2.55 13.07 12.50
CA GLN A 159 -1.80 12.37 11.46
C GLN A 159 -1.89 10.84 11.59
N LEU A 160 -1.96 10.32 12.82
CA LEU A 160 -2.20 8.89 13.08
C LEU A 160 -3.59 8.45 12.60
N ALA A 161 -4.63 9.20 12.95
CA ALA A 161 -6.00 8.89 12.54
C ALA A 161 -6.16 8.90 11.01
N GLN A 162 -5.57 9.89 10.35
CA GLN A 162 -5.52 9.95 8.88
C GLN A 162 -4.76 8.77 8.26
N THR A 163 -3.62 8.40 8.83
CA THR A 163 -2.79 7.29 8.32
C THR A 163 -3.47 5.93 8.52
N LEU A 164 -4.20 5.75 9.63
CA LEU A 164 -4.89 4.50 9.96
C LEU A 164 -6.32 4.43 9.40
N GLY A 165 -6.88 5.54 8.92
CA GLY A 165 -8.26 5.62 8.45
C GLY A 165 -9.29 5.31 9.55
N THR A 166 -8.96 5.58 10.82
CA THR A 166 -9.83 5.33 11.98
C THR A 166 -9.54 6.32 13.09
N ALA A 167 -10.44 6.41 14.07
CA ALA A 167 -10.27 7.29 15.22
C ALA A 167 -9.07 6.88 16.08
N VAL A 168 -8.30 7.87 16.53
CA VAL A 168 -7.15 7.68 17.42
C VAL A 168 -7.30 8.60 18.61
N VAL A 169 -7.13 8.03 19.80
CA VAL A 169 -7.20 8.71 21.09
C VAL A 169 -5.87 8.60 21.79
N LEU A 170 -5.46 9.69 22.40
CA LEU A 170 -4.31 9.78 23.27
C LEU A 170 -4.80 10.11 24.68
N GLU A 171 -4.56 9.20 25.61
CA GLU A 171 -4.94 9.36 27.01
C GLU A 171 -3.72 9.40 27.93
N ASN A 172 -3.90 10.00 29.11
CA ASN A 172 -2.89 9.96 30.18
C ASN A 172 -3.02 8.69 31.04
N LEU A 173 -2.21 8.58 32.09
CA LEU A 173 -2.24 7.44 33.02
C LEU A 173 -3.54 7.34 33.84
N ALA A 174 -4.31 8.42 33.95
CA ALA A 174 -5.63 8.44 34.60
C ALA A 174 -6.76 7.98 33.66
N HIS A 175 -6.44 7.68 32.39
CA HIS A 175 -7.40 7.41 31.29
C HIS A 175 -8.26 8.63 30.92
N GLU A 176 -7.75 9.83 31.20
CA GLU A 176 -8.33 11.08 30.71
C GLU A 176 -7.85 11.34 29.28
N VAL A 177 -8.75 11.78 28.39
CA VAL A 177 -8.42 12.08 27.00
C VAL A 177 -7.62 13.37 26.93
N VAL A 178 -6.41 13.29 26.38
CA VAL A 178 -5.56 14.47 26.17
C VAL A 178 -5.72 15.01 24.76
N ALA A 179 -5.71 14.13 23.76
CA ALA A 179 -5.95 14.47 22.37
C ALA A 179 -6.72 13.33 21.71
N ALA A 180 -7.53 13.67 20.72
CA ALA A 180 -8.25 12.68 19.93
C ALA A 180 -8.56 13.27 18.55
N ASP A 181 -8.55 12.42 17.55
CA ASP A 181 -9.08 12.73 16.22
C ASP A 181 -10.09 11.65 15.86
N ALA A 182 -11.34 12.05 15.70
CA ALA A 182 -12.46 11.19 15.38
C ALA A 182 -13.47 11.95 14.48
N PRO A 183 -14.22 11.25 13.60
CA PRO A 183 -15.25 11.89 12.80
C PRO A 183 -16.34 12.50 13.71
N SER A 184 -16.72 13.77 13.48
CA SER A 184 -17.66 14.52 14.34
C SER A 184 -18.97 13.82 14.74
N PRO A 185 -19.69 13.04 13.89
CA PRO A 185 -20.91 12.37 14.34
C PRO A 185 -20.66 11.19 15.30
N ALA A 186 -19.42 10.71 15.43
CA ALA A 186 -19.05 9.60 16.30
C ALA A 186 -18.36 10.04 17.60
N GLU A 187 -17.99 11.31 17.74
CA GLU A 187 -17.27 11.81 18.93
C GLU A 187 -18.07 11.66 20.23
N GLU A 188 -19.37 11.93 20.19
CA GLU A 188 -20.21 11.93 21.38
C GLU A 188 -20.40 10.51 21.94
N GLU A 189 -20.64 9.53 21.07
CA GLU A 189 -20.72 8.11 21.40
C GLU A 189 -19.35 7.52 21.78
N LEU A 190 -18.27 7.98 21.13
CA LEU A 190 -16.91 7.57 21.42
C LEU A 190 -16.51 7.92 22.85
N PHE A 191 -16.74 9.18 23.27
CA PHE A 191 -16.30 9.66 24.58
C PHE A 191 -17.25 9.32 25.72
N THR A 192 -18.47 8.86 25.43
CA THR A 192 -19.41 8.39 26.45
C THR A 192 -18.81 7.23 27.27
N ASN A 193 -18.66 7.45 28.58
CA ASN A 193 -18.04 6.53 29.54
C ASN A 193 -16.63 6.07 29.12
N TRP A 194 -15.84 6.95 28.48
CA TRP A 194 -14.51 6.63 27.97
C TRP A 194 -13.62 5.99 29.04
N GLU A 195 -13.47 6.62 30.20
CA GLU A 195 -12.56 6.16 31.25
C GLU A 195 -12.85 4.70 31.66
N ALA A 196 -14.11 4.37 31.92
CA ALA A 196 -14.54 3.03 32.29
C ALA A 196 -14.28 2.00 31.17
N ARG A 197 -14.56 2.39 29.93
CA ARG A 197 -14.34 1.55 28.73
C ARG A 197 -12.85 1.32 28.47
N SER A 198 -12.04 2.38 28.57
CA SER A 198 -10.59 2.34 28.41
C SER A 198 -9.97 1.41 29.46
N ARG A 199 -10.30 1.59 30.75
CA ARG A 199 -9.82 0.70 31.82
C ARG A 199 -10.17 -0.77 31.57
N LEU A 200 -11.37 -1.06 31.08
CA LEU A 200 -11.78 -2.42 30.73
C LEU A 200 -10.94 -2.97 29.57
N ALA A 201 -10.74 -2.17 28.52
CA ALA A 201 -9.93 -2.53 27.36
C ALA A 201 -8.46 -2.83 27.73
N HIS A 202 -7.86 -2.01 28.60
CA HIS A 202 -6.51 -2.25 29.14
C HIS A 202 -6.41 -3.58 29.87
N ARG A 203 -7.36 -3.91 30.75
CA ARG A 203 -7.38 -5.20 31.47
C ARG A 203 -7.45 -6.38 30.50
N HIS A 204 -8.32 -6.31 29.50
CA HIS A 204 -8.42 -7.35 28.49
C HIS A 204 -7.14 -7.49 27.66
N ASP A 205 -6.54 -6.38 27.27
CA ASP A 205 -5.29 -6.38 26.50
C ASP A 205 -4.11 -6.96 27.30
N GLU A 206 -3.99 -6.61 28.59
CA GLU A 206 -2.98 -7.18 29.49
C GLU A 206 -3.16 -8.68 29.72
N GLU A 207 -4.41 -9.14 29.88
CA GLU A 207 -4.71 -10.58 29.98
C GLU A 207 -4.35 -11.33 28.70
N ARG A 208 -4.68 -10.76 27.53
CA ARG A 208 -4.31 -11.35 26.24
C ARG A 208 -2.80 -11.43 26.06
N ARG A 209 -2.08 -10.34 26.33
CA ARG A 209 -0.61 -10.30 26.25
C ARG A 209 0.03 -11.35 27.17
N ARG A 210 -0.47 -11.50 28.40
CA ARG A 210 -0.01 -12.56 29.33
C ARG A 210 -0.25 -13.98 28.81
N ARG A 211 -1.30 -14.19 28.03
CA ARG A 211 -1.63 -15.48 27.41
C ARG A 211 -0.95 -15.70 26.05
N GLY A 212 -0.21 -14.72 25.53
CA GLY A 212 0.43 -14.79 24.21
C GLY A 212 -0.56 -14.81 23.04
N LEU A 213 -1.77 -14.27 23.22
CA LEU A 213 -2.80 -14.25 22.19
C LEU A 213 -2.65 -13.00 21.30
N PRO A 214 -2.83 -13.13 19.96
CA PRO A 214 -2.82 -11.97 19.07
C PRO A 214 -4.03 -11.07 19.33
N ALA A 215 -3.89 -9.77 19.04
CA ALA A 215 -5.00 -8.82 19.12
C ALA A 215 -6.01 -9.10 17.98
N PRO A 216 -7.31 -9.25 18.29
CA PRO A 216 -8.36 -9.34 17.27
C PRO A 216 -8.41 -8.09 16.40
N ALA A 217 -8.80 -8.24 15.13
CA ALA A 217 -8.95 -7.10 14.21
C ALA A 217 -10.03 -6.10 14.65
N ASP A 218 -11.04 -6.59 15.39
CA ASP A 218 -12.23 -5.84 15.79
C ASP A 218 -12.11 -5.18 17.18
N GLU A 219 -10.91 -5.19 17.78
CA GLU A 219 -10.68 -4.60 19.10
C GLU A 219 -9.79 -3.34 19.04
N LEU A 220 -9.81 -2.59 20.15
CA LEU A 220 -8.97 -1.42 20.35
C LEU A 220 -7.49 -1.84 20.36
N LEU A 221 -6.68 -1.14 19.57
CA LEU A 221 -5.22 -1.28 19.61
C LEU A 221 -4.66 -0.28 20.60
N ILE A 222 -3.95 -0.76 21.62
CA ILE A 222 -3.40 0.05 22.70
C ILE A 222 -1.88 -0.04 22.65
N VAL A 223 -1.22 1.12 22.55
CA VAL A 223 0.25 1.23 22.56
C VAL A 223 0.68 2.23 23.62
N PRO A 224 1.63 1.89 24.52
CA PRO A 224 2.11 2.81 25.52
C PRO A 224 2.95 3.93 24.91
N VAL A 225 2.75 5.15 25.40
CA VAL A 225 3.64 6.29 25.14
C VAL A 225 4.65 6.35 26.27
N GLU A 226 5.81 5.74 26.04
CA GLU A 226 6.87 5.60 27.04
C GLU A 226 8.27 5.76 26.43
N ALA A 227 9.20 6.31 27.21
CA ALA A 227 10.62 6.35 26.88
C ALA A 227 11.45 6.42 28.16
N ARG A 228 12.66 5.83 28.12
CA ARG A 228 13.57 5.75 29.27
C ARG A 228 12.92 5.17 30.54
N GLY A 229 12.00 4.22 30.38
CA GLY A 229 11.28 3.59 31.48
C GLY A 229 10.18 4.44 32.11
N ILE A 230 9.94 5.66 31.60
CA ILE A 230 8.84 6.52 32.04
C ILE A 230 7.69 6.37 31.05
N ARG A 231 6.49 6.08 31.56
CA ARG A 231 5.26 6.05 30.78
C ARG A 231 4.43 7.29 31.07
N TRP A 232 3.97 7.97 30.03
CA TRP A 232 3.15 9.18 30.15
C TRP A 232 1.67 8.94 29.84
N GLY A 233 1.35 7.87 29.11
CA GLY A 233 0.00 7.61 28.65
C GLY A 233 -0.06 6.51 27.61
N HIS A 234 -1.15 6.47 26.86
CA HIS A 234 -1.39 5.46 25.84
C HIS A 234 -2.00 6.07 24.59
N LEU A 235 -1.57 5.59 23.43
CA LEU A 235 -2.25 5.76 22.16
C LEU A 235 -3.21 4.60 21.94
N ILE A 236 -4.43 4.92 21.55
CA ILE A 236 -5.52 3.98 21.35
C ILE A 236 -6.10 4.20 19.96
N ALA A 237 -6.00 3.21 19.08
CA ALA A 237 -6.65 3.24 17.78
C ALA A 237 -7.90 2.36 17.79
N LEU A 238 -9.01 2.90 17.29
CA LEU A 238 -10.24 2.15 17.11
C LEU A 238 -10.10 1.09 16.02
N PRO A 239 -10.95 0.04 16.03
CA PRO A 239 -11.03 -0.91 14.91
C PRO A 239 -11.15 -0.18 13.57
N GLY A 240 -10.55 -0.74 12.53
CA GLY A 240 -10.47 -0.07 11.24
C GLY A 240 -9.75 -0.88 10.20
N PRO A 241 -9.58 -0.34 8.98
CA PRO A 241 -8.99 -1.07 7.87
C PRO A 241 -7.56 -1.51 8.17
N ALA A 242 -7.16 -2.63 7.57
CA ALA A 242 -5.78 -3.08 7.58
C ALA A 242 -4.89 -2.04 6.87
N HIS A 243 -3.69 -1.84 7.40
CA HIS A 243 -2.67 -0.95 6.82
C HIS A 243 -1.48 -1.79 6.34
N PRO A 244 -0.89 -1.54 5.15
CA PRO A 244 0.23 -2.33 4.62
C PRO A 244 1.46 -2.38 5.54
N ALA A 245 1.70 -1.33 6.34
CA ALA A 245 2.77 -1.31 7.33
C ALA A 245 2.48 -2.12 8.61
N GLY A 246 1.24 -2.56 8.80
CA GLY A 246 0.69 -3.06 10.06
C GLY A 246 0.19 -1.92 10.96
N ARG A 247 -1.06 -2.03 11.44
CA ARG A 247 -1.71 -0.98 12.26
C ARG A 247 -0.96 -0.71 13.56
N THR A 248 -0.52 -1.77 14.25
CA THR A 248 0.27 -1.66 15.48
C THR A 248 1.57 -0.90 15.23
N SER A 249 2.31 -1.22 14.18
CA SER A 249 3.57 -0.55 13.85
C SER A 249 3.37 0.95 13.55
N VAL A 250 2.27 1.33 12.90
CA VAL A 250 1.93 2.74 12.68
C VAL A 250 1.69 3.45 14.02
N LEU A 251 0.91 2.83 14.92
CA LEU A 251 0.60 3.40 16.23
C LEU A 251 1.85 3.52 17.11
N GLU A 252 2.76 2.54 17.06
CA GLU A 252 4.07 2.56 17.71
C GLU A 252 4.96 3.71 17.23
N GLN A 253 5.00 3.99 15.92
CA GLN A 253 5.76 5.13 15.41
C GLN A 253 5.21 6.47 15.94
N GLY A 254 3.89 6.59 16.06
CA GLY A 254 3.24 7.72 16.71
C GLY A 254 3.58 7.83 18.20
N ALA A 255 3.59 6.71 18.92
CA ALA A 255 3.91 6.66 20.34
C ALA A 255 5.36 7.09 20.60
N ILE A 256 6.30 6.60 19.79
CA ILE A 256 7.70 7.03 19.81
C ILE A 256 7.79 8.53 19.55
N ALA A 257 7.03 9.04 18.58
CA ALA A 257 7.07 10.44 18.23
C ALA A 257 6.61 11.36 19.36
N LEU A 258 5.54 10.98 20.05
CA LEU A 258 5.02 11.66 21.23
C LEU A 258 5.99 11.57 22.41
N ALA A 259 6.59 10.39 22.63
CA ALA A 259 7.56 10.17 23.70
C ALA A 259 8.84 11.01 23.48
N LEU A 260 9.30 11.17 22.24
CA LEU A 260 10.41 12.06 21.91
C LEU A 260 10.08 13.53 22.15
N GLY A 261 8.87 13.98 21.78
CA GLY A 261 8.40 15.33 22.11
C GLY A 261 8.43 15.59 23.62
N ARG A 262 7.91 14.64 24.42
CA ARG A 262 7.95 14.70 25.89
C ARG A 262 9.36 14.80 26.47
N LEU A 263 10.32 14.08 25.90
CA LEU A 263 11.72 14.16 26.34
C LEU A 263 12.37 15.51 25.99
N ALA A 264 11.92 16.16 24.91
CA ALA A 264 12.44 17.44 24.46
C ALA A 264 11.85 18.62 25.25
N ASP A 265 10.58 18.54 25.66
CA ASP A 265 9.86 19.65 26.30
C ASP A 265 10.23 19.87 27.80
N GLY A 266 10.98 18.95 28.41
CA GLY A 266 11.41 19.07 29.81
C GLY A 266 10.24 18.94 30.82
N ASP A 267 10.58 18.86 32.11
CA ASP A 267 9.76 18.38 33.24
C ASP A 267 8.49 19.21 33.62
N ALA A 268 7.89 19.95 32.68
CA ALA A 268 6.76 20.82 32.95
C ALA A 268 5.40 20.19 32.53
N ASP A 269 4.41 20.37 33.39
CA ASP A 269 2.97 20.02 33.34
C ASP A 269 2.19 20.54 32.10
N GLU A 270 2.75 20.42 30.90
CA GLU A 270 2.19 20.97 29.68
C GLU A 270 0.89 20.26 29.27
N TRP A 271 0.68 19.01 29.69
CA TRP A 271 -0.51 18.24 29.32
C TRP A 271 -1.71 18.55 30.21
N VAL A 272 -1.45 18.86 31.50
CA VAL A 272 -2.45 19.46 32.40
C VAL A 272 -2.82 20.86 31.90
N ARG A 273 -1.86 21.61 31.35
CA ARG A 273 -2.07 22.95 30.79
C ARG A 273 -2.82 22.91 29.46
N ILE A 274 -2.48 22.03 28.51
CA ILE A 274 -3.17 21.89 27.21
C ILE A 274 -4.61 21.42 27.40
N GLY A 275 -4.86 20.47 28.31
CA GLY A 275 -6.23 20.05 28.66
C GLY A 275 -7.07 21.21 29.21
N ARG A 276 -6.52 21.99 30.16
CA ARG A 276 -7.21 23.16 30.76
C ARG A 276 -7.38 24.33 29.80
N GLN A 277 -6.37 24.65 28.99
CA GLN A 277 -6.37 25.80 28.09
C GLN A 277 -7.30 25.59 26.90
N ARG A 278 -7.46 24.33 26.43
CA ARG A 278 -8.44 23.98 25.40
C ARG A 278 -9.86 23.80 25.93
N LEU A 279 -10.07 23.38 27.17
CA LEU A 279 -11.40 23.48 27.79
C LEU A 279 -11.88 24.95 27.73
N VAL A 280 -11.00 25.89 28.06
CA VAL A 280 -11.29 27.34 28.01
C VAL A 280 -11.47 27.83 26.57
N GLU A 281 -10.59 27.48 25.62
CA GLU A 281 -10.75 27.89 24.21
C GLU A 281 -11.94 27.25 23.49
N ALA A 282 -12.29 26.01 23.79
CA ALA A 282 -13.44 25.33 23.20
C ALA A 282 -14.78 25.80 23.80
N LEU A 283 -14.79 26.21 25.08
CA LEU A 283 -15.91 26.96 25.67
C LEU A 283 -16.05 28.37 25.05
N LEU A 284 -14.93 29.07 24.80
CA LEU A 284 -14.93 30.41 24.21
C LEU A 284 -15.26 30.45 22.71
N SER A 285 -14.98 29.37 21.98
CA SER A 285 -15.23 29.27 20.53
C SER A 285 -16.54 28.59 20.16
N GLY A 286 -17.35 28.16 21.14
CA GLY A 286 -18.63 27.48 20.90
C GLY A 286 -18.49 26.14 20.16
N ARG A 287 -17.30 25.52 20.21
CA ARG A 287 -16.94 24.32 19.43
C ARG A 287 -17.19 22.99 20.13
N PHE A 288 -17.84 22.99 21.30
CA PHE A 288 -18.38 21.76 21.85
C PHE A 288 -19.80 21.54 21.33
N ALA A 289 -20.01 20.42 20.64
CA ALA A 289 -21.35 19.94 20.30
C ALA A 289 -22.05 19.20 21.47
N GLY A 290 -21.36 18.89 22.59
CA GLY A 290 -21.99 18.21 23.72
C GLY A 290 -21.14 18.01 25.00
N LEU A 291 -21.83 17.79 26.13
CA LEU A 291 -21.29 17.56 27.49
C LEU A 291 -20.35 16.33 27.64
N PRO A 292 -20.54 15.20 26.91
CA PRO A 292 -19.71 14.00 27.11
C PRO A 292 -18.23 14.17 26.75
N GLY A 293 -17.92 14.91 25.68
CA GLY A 293 -16.55 15.18 25.25
C GLY A 293 -15.76 16.11 26.19
N ALA A 294 -16.47 16.90 27.01
CA ALA A 294 -15.88 17.71 28.06
C ALA A 294 -15.62 16.88 29.33
N ALA A 295 -16.55 16.00 29.70
CA ALA A 295 -16.41 15.11 30.86
C ALA A 295 -15.25 14.10 30.71
N ALA A 296 -14.98 13.62 29.49
CA ALA A 296 -13.86 12.71 29.23
C ALA A 296 -12.46 13.35 29.35
N ARG A 297 -12.38 14.67 29.53
CA ARG A 297 -11.13 15.46 29.62
C ARG A 297 -10.93 16.13 30.99
N LEU A 298 -11.82 15.86 31.96
CA LEU A 298 -11.81 16.36 33.35
C LEU A 298 -11.44 15.24 34.32
#